data_AF-A0A835VNV7-F1
#
_entry.id   AF-A0A835VNV7-F1
#
_cell.length_a   1.000
_cell.length_b   1.000
_cell.length_c   1.000
_cell.angle_alpha   90.00
_cell.angle_beta   90.00
_cell.angle_gamma   90.00
#
_symmetry.space_group_name_H-M   'P 1'
#
loop_
_entity.id
_entity.type
_entity.pdbx_description
1 polymer ?
#
loop_
_entity_poly.entity_id
_entity_poly.type
_entity_poly.pdbx_seq_one_letter_code
_entity_poly.pdbx_strand_id
1 'polypeptide(L)'
;MLADPIAALSVVFEKDGILEQIGEGKGYIDMSTVDVDTSSRINEAITNKGGRFLEAPVSGSKKPAEDGQLVILAAGDKVLYDEVVPAFNVLERRLFSGICGSGAK
;
A
#
# COMPACT_ATOMS: atom_id res chain seq x y z
N MET A 1 4.98 -6.28 1.34
CA MET A 1 5.00 -5.88 2.75
C MET A 1 6.43 -5.95 3.24
N LEU A 2 6.88 -4.92 3.95
CA LEU A 2 8.23 -4.75 4.46
C LEU A 2 8.20 -4.75 6.00
N ALA A 3 9.37 -4.93 6.62
CA ALA A 3 9.46 -5.21 8.06
C ALA A 3 9.07 -4.04 8.95
N ASP A 4 9.37 -2.80 8.51
CA ASP A 4 9.21 -1.58 9.30
C ASP A 4 9.17 -0.33 8.40
N PRO A 5 8.85 0.85 8.96
CA PRO A 5 8.83 2.12 8.21
C PRO A 5 10.15 2.48 7.53
N ILE A 6 11.30 2.11 8.11
CA ILE A 6 12.62 2.42 7.53
C ILE A 6 12.81 1.64 6.24
N ALA A 7 12.49 0.34 6.25
CA ALA A 7 12.54 -0.51 5.08
C ALA A 7 11.55 -0.02 4.00
N ALA A 8 10.33 0.39 4.38
CA ALA A 8 9.36 0.95 3.45
C ALA A 8 9.87 2.22 2.75
N LEU A 9 10.48 3.14 3.49
CA LEU A 9 11.08 4.34 2.93
C LEU A 9 12.31 4.01 2.07
N SER A 10 13.18 3.10 2.50
CA SER A 10 14.38 2.72 1.74
C SER A 10 14.02 2.21 0.34
N VAL A 11 13.09 1.25 0.23
CA VAL A 11 12.66 0.68 -1.06
C VAL A 11 12.03 1.72 -1.99
N VAL A 12 11.42 2.78 -1.44
CA VAL A 12 10.81 3.84 -2.22
C VAL A 12 11.84 4.90 -2.67
N PHE A 13 12.67 5.38 -1.74
CA PHE A 13 13.46 6.61 -1.90
C PHE A 13 14.95 6.40 -2.19
N GLU A 14 15.52 5.25 -1.85
CA GLU A 14 16.94 5.00 -2.10
C GLU A 14 17.24 4.70 -3.56
N LYS A 15 18.54 4.62 -3.88
CA LYS A 15 19.02 4.33 -5.23
C LYS A 15 18.42 3.01 -5.73
N ASP A 16 18.04 2.99 -7.01
CA ASP A 16 17.40 1.85 -7.66
C ASP A 16 16.00 1.53 -7.05
N GLY A 17 15.44 2.49 -6.29
CA GLY A 17 14.14 2.40 -5.63
C GLY A 17 12.96 2.74 -6.55
N ILE A 18 11.75 2.60 -6.00
CA ILE A 18 10.50 2.73 -6.77
C ILE A 18 10.38 4.10 -7.45
N LEU A 19 10.80 5.18 -6.79
CA LEU A 19 10.66 6.54 -7.33
C LEU A 19 11.44 6.82 -8.62
N GLU A 20 12.45 6.02 -8.93
CA GLU A 20 13.21 6.16 -10.16
C GLU A 20 12.42 5.65 -11.39
N GLN A 21 11.46 4.76 -11.17
CA GLN A 21 10.74 4.06 -12.24
C GLN A 21 9.22 4.24 -12.19
N ILE A 22 8.66 4.76 -11.10
CA ILE A 22 7.23 5.04 -11.00
C ILE A 22 6.84 6.18 -11.96
N GLY A 23 5.59 6.17 -12.44
CA GLY A 23 5.08 7.17 -13.35
C GLY A 23 3.66 6.86 -13.80
N GLU A 24 3.21 7.57 -14.83
CA GLU A 24 1.87 7.40 -15.41
C GLU A 24 1.57 5.92 -15.73
N GLY A 25 0.36 5.49 -15.40
CA GLY A 25 -0.10 4.11 -15.59
C GLY A 25 0.40 3.10 -14.55
N LYS A 26 1.32 3.47 -13.65
CA LYS A 26 1.81 2.58 -12.58
C LYS A 26 1.10 2.84 -11.26
N GLY A 27 0.80 1.75 -10.55
CA GLY A 27 0.27 1.77 -9.19
C GLY A 27 1.26 1.14 -8.21
N TYR A 28 1.44 1.76 -7.05
CA TYR A 28 2.20 1.20 -5.93
C TYR A 28 1.24 0.94 -4.76
N ILE A 29 1.25 -0.30 -4.25
CA ILE A 29 0.39 -0.73 -3.14
C ILE A 29 1.30 -1.10 -1.98
N ASP A 30 1.27 -0.32 -0.90
CA ASP A 30 2.04 -0.64 0.30
C ASP A 30 1.17 -1.38 1.32
N MET A 31 1.45 -2.67 1.49
CA MET A 31 0.78 -3.54 2.46
C MET A 31 1.55 -3.68 3.78
N SER A 32 2.59 -2.86 3.99
CA SER A 32 3.37 -2.84 5.22
C SER A 32 2.59 -2.13 6.33
N THR A 33 2.78 -2.55 7.58
CA THR A 33 2.23 -1.84 8.73
C THR A 33 3.17 -0.70 9.09
N VAL A 34 2.83 0.51 8.66
CA VAL A 34 3.58 1.75 8.90
C VAL A 34 2.69 2.81 9.51
N ASP A 35 3.29 3.85 10.09
CA ASP A 35 2.56 5.02 10.58
C ASP A 35 2.03 5.91 9.44
N VAL A 36 1.08 6.78 9.80
CA VAL A 36 0.41 7.72 8.88
C VAL A 36 1.39 8.64 8.16
N ASP A 37 2.45 9.09 8.85
CA ASP A 37 3.42 10.04 8.29
C ASP A 37 4.27 9.35 7.22
N THR A 38 4.70 8.12 7.47
CA THR A 38 5.42 7.28 6.51
C THR A 38 4.58 7.03 5.26
N SER A 39 3.33 6.60 5.43
CA SER A 39 2.43 6.34 4.30
C SER A 39 2.15 7.61 3.48
N SER A 40 1.87 8.73 4.16
CA SER A 40 1.61 10.02 3.52
C SER A 40 2.80 10.52 2.71
N ARG A 41 4.02 10.35 3.25
CA ARG A 41 5.26 10.71 2.55
C ARG A 41 5.48 9.88 1.29
N ILE A 42 5.22 8.58 1.35
CA ILE A 42 5.32 7.69 0.18
C ILE A 42 4.26 8.09 -0.86
N ASN A 43 3.01 8.30 -0.44
CA ASN A 43 1.91 8.73 -1.29
C ASN A 43 2.27 10.02 -2.06
N GLU A 44 2.75 11.04 -1.37
CA GLU A 44 3.13 12.31 -1.99
C GLU A 44 4.24 12.10 -3.03
N ALA A 45 5.28 11.34 -2.70
CA ALA A 45 6.39 11.12 -3.62
C ALA A 45 5.98 10.33 -4.87
N ILE A 46 5.15 9.30 -4.72
CA ILE A 46 4.62 8.48 -5.81
C ILE A 46 3.73 9.31 -6.73
N THR A 47 2.80 10.08 -6.15
CA THR A 47 1.84 10.90 -6.92
C THR A 47 2.51 12.08 -7.62
N ASN A 48 3.53 12.70 -7.02
CA ASN A 48 4.34 13.75 -7.67
C ASN A 48 5.10 13.27 -8.91
N LYS A 49 5.35 11.96 -9.03
CA LYS A 49 5.93 11.33 -10.22
C LYS A 49 4.87 10.89 -11.25
N GLY A 50 3.58 11.09 -10.97
CA GLY A 50 2.48 10.66 -11.82
C GLY A 50 2.00 9.23 -11.59
N GLY A 51 2.52 8.55 -10.56
CA GLY A 51 2.03 7.23 -10.14
C GLY A 51 0.78 7.31 -9.27
N ARG A 52 0.12 6.18 -9.05
CA ARG A 52 -1.00 6.03 -8.10
C ARG A 52 -0.55 5.26 -6.87
N PHE A 53 -1.06 5.63 -5.71
CA PHE A 53 -0.69 5.00 -4.44
C PHE A 53 -1.92 4.51 -3.67
N LEU A 54 -1.77 3.34 -3.06
CA LEU A 54 -2.73 2.75 -2.14
C LEU A 54 -1.99 2.18 -0.94
N GLU A 55 -2.28 2.67 0.27
CA GLU A 55 -1.93 1.93 1.47
C GLU A 55 -2.94 0.83 1.69
N ALA A 56 -2.49 -0.32 2.15
CA ALA A 56 -3.32 -1.49 2.40
C ALA A 56 -2.71 -2.38 3.51
N PRO A 57 -2.40 -1.84 4.71
CA PRO A 57 -1.92 -2.64 5.82
C PRO A 57 -2.89 -3.79 6.13
N VAL A 58 -2.32 -4.89 6.60
CA VAL A 58 -3.06 -6.14 6.83
C VAL A 58 -3.07 -6.54 8.30
N SER A 59 -4.19 -7.09 8.73
CA SER A 59 -4.31 -7.82 9.99
C SER A 59 -4.41 -9.32 9.71
N GLY A 60 -3.65 -10.10 10.47
CA GLY A 60 -3.46 -11.54 10.26
C GLY A 60 -1.97 -11.86 10.10
N SER A 61 -1.54 -12.97 10.69
CA SER A 61 -0.15 -13.41 10.63
C SER A 61 0.03 -14.43 9.49
N LYS A 62 1.06 -15.28 9.59
CA LYS A 62 1.40 -16.27 8.57
C LYS A 62 0.24 -17.19 8.19
N LYS A 63 -0.44 -17.80 9.18
CA LYS A 63 -1.48 -18.80 8.90
C LYS A 63 -2.72 -18.18 8.20
N PRO A 64 -3.28 -17.05 8.69
CA PRO A 64 -4.30 -16.32 7.94
C PRO A 64 -3.86 -15.90 6.53
N ALA A 65 -2.58 -15.53 6.32
CA ALA A 65 -2.09 -15.21 4.99
C ALA A 65 -2.11 -16.43 4.05
N GLU A 66 -1.66 -17.59 4.52
CA GLU A 66 -1.66 -18.85 3.76
C GLU A 66 -3.07 -19.32 3.43
N ASP A 67 -4.01 -19.12 4.36
CA ASP A 67 -5.41 -19.53 4.20
C ASP A 67 -6.26 -18.50 3.44
N GLY A 68 -5.67 -17.37 3.05
CA GLY A 68 -6.36 -16.28 2.36
C GLY A 68 -7.41 -15.61 3.24
N GLN A 69 -7.11 -15.39 4.52
CA GLN A 69 -7.99 -14.82 5.55
C GLN A 69 -7.46 -13.53 6.16
N LEU A 70 -6.74 -12.73 5.38
CA LEU A 70 -6.25 -11.43 5.84
C LEU A 70 -7.37 -10.41 5.86
N VAL A 71 -7.29 -9.47 6.80
CA VAL A 71 -8.10 -8.26 6.76
C VAL A 71 -7.25 -7.13 6.22
N ILE A 72 -7.64 -6.59 5.07
CA ILE A 72 -6.95 -5.49 4.39
C ILE A 72 -7.65 -4.16 4.70
N LEU A 73 -6.90 -3.18 5.20
CA LEU A 73 -7.38 -1.84 5.53
C LEU A 73 -6.88 -0.84 4.48
N ALA A 74 -7.53 -0.82 3.32
CA ALA A 74 -7.08 -0.03 2.18
C ALA A 74 -7.50 1.44 2.25
N ALA A 75 -6.63 2.37 1.87
CA ALA A 75 -6.96 3.77 1.67
C ALA A 75 -6.02 4.43 0.65
N GLY A 76 -6.46 5.50 -0.03
CA GLY A 76 -5.69 6.18 -1.07
C GLY A 76 -6.45 6.28 -2.38
N ASP A 77 -5.80 5.95 -3.49
CA ASP A 77 -6.37 6.09 -4.83
C ASP A 77 -7.52 5.08 -5.07
N LYS A 78 -8.71 5.61 -5.32
CA LYS A 78 -9.93 4.80 -5.50
C LYS A 78 -9.91 3.98 -6.79
N VAL A 79 -9.31 4.49 -7.85
CA VAL A 79 -9.26 3.80 -9.15
C VAL A 79 -8.31 2.61 -9.04
N LEU A 80 -7.12 2.81 -8.46
CA LEU A 80 -6.18 1.74 -8.16
C LEU A 80 -6.80 0.70 -7.22
N TYR A 81 -7.54 1.13 -6.17
CA TYR A 81 -8.29 0.22 -5.32
C TYR A 81 -9.22 -0.68 -6.13
N ASP A 82 -10.06 -0.10 -6.99
CA ASP A 82 -11.02 -0.86 -7.80
C ASP A 82 -10.33 -1.84 -8.76
N GLU A 83 -9.20 -1.45 -9.34
CA GLU A 83 -8.37 -2.32 -10.19
C GLU A 83 -7.80 -3.53 -9.44
N VAL A 84 -7.48 -3.38 -8.15
CA VAL A 84 -6.80 -4.41 -7.35
C VAL A 84 -7.76 -5.25 -6.49
N VAL A 85 -9.05 -4.89 -6.44
CA VAL A 85 -10.10 -5.66 -5.75
C VAL A 85 -10.05 -7.16 -6.10
N PRO A 86 -9.90 -7.58 -7.38
CA PRO A 86 -9.80 -9.00 -7.71
C PRO A 86 -8.63 -9.71 -7.02
N ALA A 87 -7.48 -9.04 -6.86
CA ALA A 87 -6.34 -9.58 -6.13
C ALA A 87 -6.61 -9.65 -4.62
N PHE A 88 -7.24 -8.62 -4.05
CA PHE A 88 -7.62 -8.60 -2.63
C PHE A 88 -8.68 -9.65 -2.27
N ASN A 89 -9.55 -10.05 -3.20
CA ASN A 89 -10.53 -11.13 -2.96
C ASN A 89 -9.87 -12.49 -2.67
N VAL A 90 -8.64 -12.71 -3.13
CA VAL A 90 -7.87 -13.95 -2.82
C VAL A 90 -7.45 -13.99 -1.35
N LEU A 91 -7.37 -12.82 -0.71
CA LEU A 91 -6.96 -12.66 0.68
C LEU A 91 -8.16 -12.50 1.64
N GLU A 92 -9.39 -12.67 1.15
CA GLU A 92 -10.70 -12.57 1.83
C GLU A 92 -11.26 -11.16 2.06
N ARG A 93 -10.95 -10.50 3.17
CA ARG A 93 -11.74 -9.34 3.64
C ARG A 93 -11.00 -8.02 3.41
N ARG A 94 -11.69 -7.06 2.79
CA ARG A 94 -11.18 -5.70 2.54
C ARG A 94 -12.11 -4.63 3.07
N LEU A 95 -11.52 -3.58 3.62
CA LEU A 95 -12.19 -2.33 3.97
C LEU A 95 -11.51 -1.21 3.19
N PHE A 96 -12.30 -0.31 2.58
CA PHE A 96 -11.76 0.89 1.96
C PHE A 96 -12.13 2.10 2.82
N SER A 97 -11.12 2.74 3.40
CA SER A 97 -11.25 3.79 4.41
C SER A 97 -11.12 5.20 3.83
N GLY A 98 -11.12 5.36 2.50
CA GLY A 98 -11.09 6.65 1.84
C GLY A 98 -9.66 7.12 1.55
N ILE A 99 -9.25 8.24 2.15
CA ILE A 99 -7.98 8.91 1.85
C ILE A 99 -6.77 8.23 2.52
N CYS A 100 -5.59 8.37 1.91
CA CYS A 100 -4.32 7.91 2.47
C CYS A 100 -4.14 8.37 3.93
N GLY A 101 -3.57 7.50 4.76
CA GLY A 101 -3.45 7.65 6.20
C GLY A 101 -4.65 7.14 7.00
N SER A 102 -5.75 6.71 6.36
CA SER A 102 -6.93 6.19 7.06
C SER A 102 -6.86 4.70 7.33
N GLY A 103 -6.09 3.94 6.56
CA GLY A 103 -5.79 2.53 6.80
C GLY A 103 -4.66 2.32 7.81
N ALA A 104 -3.76 3.31 7.95
CA ALA A 104 -2.64 3.31 8.90
C ALA A 104 -3.01 3.80 10.33
N LYS A 105 -4.28 4.12 10.59
CA LYS A 105 -4.79 4.58 11.90
C LYS A 105 -5.23 3.44 12.81
#